data_AF-A0A1G1F7Z8-F1
#
_entry.id   AF-A0A1G1F7Z8-F1
#
_cell.length_a   1.000
_cell.length_b   1.000
_cell.length_c   1.000
_cell.angle_alpha   90.00
_cell.angle_beta   90.00
_cell.angle_gamma   90.00
#
_symmetry.space_group_name_H-M   'P 1'
#
loop_
_entity.id
_entity.type
_entity.pdbx_description
1 polymer ?
#
loop_
_entity_poly.entity_id
_entity_poly.type
_entity_poly.pdbx_seq_one_letter_code
_entity_poly.pdbx_strand_id
1 'polypeptide(L)' 'MNKLNPEKQKQNTASLSDENSIRATVRISVAAKNTIVNLLAEVRKACSEYKDKAFNNFSGNRTHSAKIDCDK' A
#
# COMPACT_ATOMS: atom_id res chain seq x y z
N MET A 1 -2.15 5.70 -17.84
CA MET A 1 -1.59 6.21 -16.56
C MET A 1 -0.08 6.03 -16.64
N ASN A 2 0.70 7.12 -16.67
CA ASN A 2 2.16 7.01 -16.67
C ASN A 2 2.59 6.35 -15.36
N LYS A 3 3.16 5.14 -15.47
CA LYS A 3 3.61 4.36 -14.31
C LYS A 3 4.88 5.00 -13.77
N LEU A 4 4.95 5.19 -12.46
CA LEU A 4 6.19 5.55 -11.79
C LEU A 4 7.23 4.45 -12.02
N ASN A 5 8.49 4.85 -12.18
CA ASN A 5 9.61 3.91 -12.15
C ASN A 5 9.55 3.10 -10.84
N PRO A 6 9.72 1.77 -10.85
CA PRO A 6 9.73 0.94 -9.66
C PRO A 6 10.63 1.46 -8.53
N GLU A 7 11.75 2.12 -8.83
CA GLU A 7 12.59 2.74 -7.79
C GLU A 7 11.86 3.85 -7.03
N LYS A 8 11.13 4.71 -7.75
CA LYS A 8 10.32 5.77 -7.14
C LYS A 8 9.12 5.19 -6.37
N GLN A 9 8.55 4.09 -6.85
CA GLN A 9 7.50 3.39 -6.11
C GLN A 9 8.03 2.89 -4.76
N LYS A 10 9.19 2.24 -4.75
CA LYS A 10 9.87 1.77 -3.52
C LYS A 10 10.17 2.92 -2.57
N GLN A 11 10.72 4.02 -3.07
CA GLN A 11 11.01 5.20 -2.26
C GLN A 11 9.74 5.78 -1.63
N ASN A 12 8.66 5.89 -2.40
CA ASN A 12 7.39 6.40 -1.90
C ASN A 12 6.79 5.47 -0.84
N THR A 13 6.80 4.16 -1.07
CA THR A 13 6.33 3.18 -0.07
C THR A 13 7.16 3.18 1.20
N ALA A 14 8.50 3.30 1.09
CA ALA A 14 9.39 3.38 2.24
C ALA A 14 9.16 4.65 3.06
N SER A 15 9.00 5.80 2.39
CA SER A 15 8.69 7.04 3.10
C SER A 15 7.39 6.93 3.90
N LEU A 16 6.37 6.26 3.36
CA LEU A 16 5.08 6.06 4.01
C LEU A 16 5.14 5.06 5.17
N SER A 17 6.06 4.09 5.15
CA SER A 17 6.29 3.19 6.30
C SER A 17 7.02 3.89 7.45
N ASP A 18 7.84 4.90 7.14
CA ASP A 18 8.62 5.68 8.11
C ASP A 18 7.79 6.81 8.75
N GLU A 19 6.48 6.62 8.88
CA GLU A 19 5.51 7.57 9.45
C GLU A 19 5.35 8.91 8.69
N ASN A 20 5.84 9.01 7.44
CA ASN A 20 5.59 10.22 6.67
C ASN A 20 4.13 10.30 6.20
N SER A 21 3.54 11.48 6.35
CA SER A 21 2.24 11.76 5.75
C SER A 21 2.31 11.78 4.22
N ILE A 22 1.18 11.50 3.54
CA ILE A 22 1.06 11.62 2.08
C ILE A 22 1.53 13.00 1.59
N ARG A 23 1.26 14.07 2.35
CA ARG A 23 1.70 15.43 2.01
C ARG A 23 3.22 15.60 2.08
N ALA A 24 3.87 14.98 3.06
CA ALA A 24 5.33 14.98 3.14
C ALA A 24 5.92 14.18 1.96
N THR A 25 5.37 13.01 1.65
CA THR A 25 5.80 12.18 0.52
C THR A 25 5.62 12.88 -0.84
N VAL A 26 4.52 13.61 -1.05
CA VAL A 26 4.30 14.44 -2.26
C VAL A 26 5.42 15.47 -2.42
N ARG A 27 5.84 16.13 -1.33
CA ARG A 27 6.91 17.15 -1.35
C ARG A 27 8.28 16.54 -1.61
N ILE A 28 8.57 15.38 -1.02
CA ILE A 28 9.87 14.69 -1.16
C ILE A 28 10.00 14.04 -2.54
N SER A 29 8.96 13.39 -3.03
CA SER A 29 9.00 12.60 -4.28
C SER A 29 8.68 13.40 -5.55
N VAL A 30 8.14 14.61 -5.40
CA VAL A 30 7.62 15.45 -6.49
C VAL A 30 6.52 14.72 -7.31
N ALA A 31 5.95 13.63 -6.79
CA ALA A 31 4.85 12.92 -7.41
C ALA A 31 3.52 13.59 -7.07
N ALA A 32 2.58 13.60 -8.03
CA ALA A 32 1.24 14.10 -7.78
C ALA A 32 0.53 13.28 -6.69
N LYS A 33 -0.28 13.95 -5.87
CA LYS A 33 -1.04 13.30 -4.77
C LYS A 33 -1.84 12.09 -5.25
N ASN A 34 -2.54 12.22 -6.38
CA ASN A 34 -3.34 11.13 -6.95
C ASN A 34 -2.48 9.91 -7.31
N THR A 35 -1.23 10.13 -7.74
CA THR A 35 -0.31 9.05 -8.06
C THR A 35 0.09 8.26 -6.82
N ILE A 36 0.32 8.94 -5.68
CA ILE A 36 0.65 8.28 -4.40
C ILE A 36 -0.57 7.51 -3.85
N VAL A 37 -1.77 8.09 -3.96
CA VAL A 37 -3.01 7.41 -3.56
C VAL A 37 -3.26 6.15 -4.40
N ASN A 38 -3.08 6.24 -5.73
CA ASN A 38 -3.22 5.08 -6.61
C ASN A 38 -2.15 4.01 -6.32
N LEU A 39 -0.91 4.42 -6.05
CA LEU A 39 0.16 3.50 -5.63
C LEU A 39 -0.22 2.76 -4.34
N LEU A 40 -0.76 3.47 -3.34
CA LEU A 40 -1.23 2.87 -2.10
C LEU A 40 -2.36 1.87 -2.33
N ALA A 41 -3.30 2.16 -3.23
CA ALA A 41 -4.39 1.23 -3.57
C ALA A 41 -3.86 -0.05 -4.22
N GLU A 42 -2.90 0.06 -5.15
CA GLU A 42 -2.24 -1.08 -5.79
C GLU A 42 -1.46 -1.93 -4.77
N VAL A 43 -0.68 -1.29 -3.89
CA VAL A 43 0.08 -1.96 -2.84
C VAL A 43 -0.86 -2.65 -1.85
N ARG A 44 -1.95 -2.00 -1.43
CA ARG A 44 -2.95 -2.61 -0.54
C ARG A 44 -3.54 -3.88 -1.14
N LYS A 45 -3.87 -3.88 -2.44
CA LYS A 45 -4.37 -5.06 -3.13
C LYS A 45 -3.33 -6.19 -3.11
N ALA A 46 -2.09 -5.89 -3.47
CA ALA A 46 -1.00 -6.86 -3.45
C ALA A 46 -0.76 -7.43 -2.04
N CYS A 47 -0.79 -6.58 -1.00
CA CYS A 47 -0.67 -7.01 0.39
C CYS A 47 -1.86 -7.90 0.82
N SER A 48 -3.09 -7.58 0.41
CA SER A 48 -4.26 -8.42 0.72
C SER A 48 -4.13 -9.79 0.08
N GLU A 49 -3.78 -9.86 -1.20
CA GLU A 49 -3.58 -11.13 -1.90
C GLU A 49 -2.44 -11.95 -1.30
N TYR A 50 -1.33 -11.29 -0.91
CA TYR A 50 -0.23 -11.95 -0.20
C TYR A 50 -0.69 -12.50 1.15
N LYS A 51 -1.40 -11.71 1.95
CA LYS A 51 -1.93 -12.13 3.24
C LYS A 51 -2.89 -13.31 3.07
N ASP A 52 -3.82 -13.23 2.13
CA ASP A 52 -4.77 -14.33 1.87
C ASP A 52 -4.02 -15.61 1.49
N LYS A 53 -3.01 -15.55 0.61
CA LYS A 53 -2.22 -16.73 0.24
C LYS A 53 -1.34 -17.25 1.38
N ALA A 54 -0.69 -16.37 2.12
CA ALA A 54 0.22 -16.73 3.20
C ALA A 54 -0.51 -17.32 4.42
N PHE A 55 -1.69 -16.78 4.76
CA PHE A 55 -2.47 -17.25 5.90
C PHE A 55 -3.40 -18.42 5.57
N ASN A 56 -3.80 -18.62 4.30
CA ASN A 56 -4.60 -19.79 3.89
C ASN A 56 -3.82 -21.11 3.91
N ASN A 57 -2.48 -21.09 3.96
CA ASN A 57 -1.67 -22.31 4.14
C ASN A 57 -1.58 -22.78 5.60
N PHE A 58 -2.11 -22.02 6.56
CA PHE A 58 -2.29 -22.49 7.93
C PHE A 58 -3.70 -23.07 8.09
N SER A 59 -3.79 -24.40 8.13
CA SER A 59 -5.01 -25.17 8.40
C SER A 59 -5.43 -25.06 9.88
N GLY A 60 -5.70 -23.85 10.36
CA GLY A 60 -6.01 -23.62 11.76
C GLY A 60 -6.67 -22.27 11.96
N ASN A 61 -8.00 -22.26 11.86
CA ASN A 61 -8.90 -21.21 12.28
C ASN A 61 -8.81 -19.91 11.48
N ARG A 62 -9.76 -19.76 10.55
CA ARG A 62 -10.13 -18.48 9.93
C ARG A 62 -10.55 -17.48 11.01
N THR A 63 -9.60 -16.81 11.63
CA THR A 63 -9.88 -15.53 12.27
C THR A 63 -10.14 -14.56 11.13
N HIS A 64 -11.40 -14.16 11.00
CA HIS A 64 -11.85 -13.13 10.09
C HIS A 64 -10.86 -11.96 10.14
N SER A 65 -10.07 -11.78 9.08
CA SER A 65 -9.48 -10.47 8.82
C SER A 65 -10.67 -9.55 8.63
N ALA A 66 -11.05 -8.84 9.68
CA ALA A 66 -11.96 -7.72 9.57
C ALA A 66 -11.40 -6.88 8.42
N LYS A 67 -12.17 -6.78 7.33
CA LYS A 67 -11.89 -5.80 6.29
C LYS A 67 -11.82 -4.50 7.06
N ILE A 68 -10.62 -3.93 7.20
CA ILE A 68 -10.50 -2.56 7.69
C ILE A 68 -11.05 -1.75 6.52
N ASP A 69 -12.36 -1.55 6.53
CA ASP A 69 -13.07 -0.60 5.70
C ASP A 69 -12.56 0.78 6.13
N CYS A 70 -11.39 1.15 5.57
CA CYS A 70 -10.86 2.50 5.63
C CYS A 70 -11.66 3.38 4.66
N ASP A 71 -12.97 3.46 4.83
CA ASP A 71 -13.86 4.40 4.15
C ASP A 71 -15.02 4.74 5.09
N LYS A 72 -14.71 5.60 6.08
CA LYS A 72 -15.71 6.47 6.71
C LYS A 72 -15.05 7.77 7.17
#